data_AF-A0A7X2MR93-F1
#
_entry.id   AF-A0A7X2MR93-F1
#
_cell.length_a   1.000
_cell.length_b   1.000
_cell.length_c   1.000
_cell.angle_alpha   90.00
_cell.angle_beta   90.00
_cell.angle_gamma   90.00
#
_symmetry.space_group_name_H-M   'P 1'
#
loop_
_entity.id
_entity.type
_entity.pdbx_description
1 polymer ?
#
loop_
_entity_poly.entity_id
_entity_poly.type
_entity_poly.pdbx_seq_one_letter_code
_entity_poly.pdbx_strand_id
1 'polypeptide(L)' 'IRDPLTLRYATIVSYANGAGALLRTFSSDRDRAIAMINAMSPDEFYQHVQNKHPAAQAPRYLWKVTTAYRTI' A
#
# COMPACT_ATOMS: atom_id res chain seq x y z
N ILE A 1 -5.07 -6.08 -7.93
CA ILE A 1 -4.51 -6.66 -6.67
C ILE A 1 -5.47 -7.76 -6.25
N ARG A 2 -4.96 -8.97 -5.96
CA ARG A 2 -5.79 -10.17 -5.74
C ARG A 2 -6.20 -10.36 -4.28
N ASP A 3 -5.26 -10.17 -3.35
CA ASP A 3 -5.56 -10.27 -1.93
C ASP A 3 -6.45 -9.09 -1.48
N PRO A 4 -7.62 -9.33 -0.85
CA PRO A 4 -8.54 -8.28 -0.45
C PRO A 4 -7.97 -7.33 0.62
N LEU A 5 -7.14 -7.83 1.53
CA LEU A 5 -6.53 -7.03 2.60
C LEU A 5 -5.45 -6.11 2.02
N THR A 6 -4.59 -6.64 1.14
CA THR A 6 -3.62 -5.86 0.36
C THR A 6 -4.32 -4.83 -0.52
N LEU A 7 -5.44 -5.17 -1.15
CA LEU A 7 -6.24 -4.21 -1.94
C LEU A 7 -6.77 -3.08 -1.06
N ARG A 8 -7.23 -3.38 0.16
CA ARG A 8 -7.66 -2.35 1.12
C ARG A 8 -6.50 -1.43 1.51
N TYR A 9 -5.34 -1.98 1.88
CA TYR A 9 -4.17 -1.18 2.21
C TYR A 9 -3.71 -0.32 1.03
N ALA A 10 -3.65 -0.89 -0.17
CA ALA A 10 -3.32 -0.17 -1.39
C ALA A 10 -4.32 0.96 -1.68
N THR A 11 -5.61 0.74 -1.46
CA THR A 11 -6.66 1.77 -1.60
C THR A 11 -6.44 2.90 -0.60
N ILE A 12 -6.17 2.60 0.68
CA ILE A 12 -5.91 3.60 1.71
C ILE A 12 -4.70 4.47 1.35
N VAL A 13 -3.60 3.85 0.91
CA VAL A 13 -2.38 4.57 0.51
C VAL A 13 -2.60 5.39 -0.75
N SER A 14 -3.32 4.81 -1.73
CA SER A 14 -3.65 5.49 -2.99
C SER A 14 -4.58 6.68 -2.77
N TYR A 15 -5.47 6.63 -1.78
CA TYR A 15 -6.31 7.76 -1.40
C TYR A 15 -5.49 8.92 -0.83
N ALA A 16 -4.47 8.61 -0.02
CA ALA A 16 -3.61 9.64 0.59
C ALA A 16 -2.64 10.30 -0.39
N ASN A 17 -2.05 9.53 -1.31
CA ASN A 17 -0.93 10.02 -2.13
C ASN A 17 -1.03 9.69 -3.63
N GLY A 18 -2.14 9.09 -4.06
CA GLY A 18 -2.40 8.70 -5.43
C GLY A 18 -1.89 7.30 -5.77
N ALA A 19 -2.66 6.57 -6.58
CA ALA A 19 -2.33 5.20 -7.00
C ALA A 19 -1.02 5.11 -7.80
N GLY A 20 -0.73 6.13 -8.64
CA GLY A 20 0.52 6.18 -9.39
C GLY A 20 1.76 6.33 -8.51
N ALA A 21 1.65 7.09 -7.41
CA ALA A 21 2.75 7.23 -6.45
C ALA A 21 3.02 5.90 -5.73
N LEU A 22 1.96 5.19 -5.32
CA LEU A 22 2.07 3.86 -4.74
C LEU A 22 2.76 2.87 -5.68
N LEU A 23 2.27 2.73 -6.92
CA LEU A 23 2.83 1.74 -7.87
C LEU A 23 4.31 1.99 -8.18
N ARG A 24 4.72 3.25 -8.28
CA ARG A 24 6.13 3.64 -8.51
C ARG A 24 7.07 3.22 -7.38
N THR A 25 6.57 2.94 -6.17
CA THR A 25 7.40 2.38 -5.08
C THR A 25 7.77 0.90 -5.30
N PHE A 26 7.13 0.23 -6.27
CA PHE A 26 7.42 -1.15 -6.66
C PHE A 26 8.12 -1.19 -8.02
N SER A 27 7.53 -0.54 -9.03
CA SER A 27 8.08 -0.47 -10.38
C SER A 27 7.53 0.72 -11.16
N SER A 28 8.27 1.21 -12.15
CA SER A 28 7.75 2.16 -13.14
C SER A 28 6.74 1.52 -14.10
N ASP A 29 6.86 0.22 -14.34
CA ASP A 29 5.89 -0.55 -15.13
C ASP A 29 4.71 -0.99 -14.25
N ARG A 30 3.50 -0.65 -14.70
CA ARG A 30 2.27 -0.87 -13.92
C ARG A 30 2.00 -2.36 -13.70
N ASP A 31 2.16 -3.18 -14.73
CA ASP A 31 1.81 -4.60 -14.65
C ASP A 31 2.83 -5.35 -13.79
N ARG A 32 4.11 -4.97 -13.90
CA ARG A 32 5.17 -5.45 -13.00
C ARG A 32 4.94 -5.02 -11.55
N ALA A 33 4.54 -3.77 -11.31
CA ALA A 33 4.21 -3.30 -9.96
C ALA A 33 3.05 -4.11 -9.36
N ILE A 34 1.98 -4.34 -10.13
CA ILE A 34 0.85 -5.16 -9.70
C ILE A 34 1.26 -6.62 -9.46
N ALA A 35 2.13 -7.19 -10.30
CA ALA A 35 2.66 -8.53 -10.12
C ALA A 35 3.47 -8.65 -8.82
N MET A 36 4.34 -7.67 -8.52
CA MET A 36 5.08 -7.61 -7.26
C MET A 36 4.15 -7.52 -6.05
N ILE A 37 3.13 -6.65 -6.10
CA ILE A 37 2.15 -6.51 -5.02
C ILE A 37 1.38 -7.82 -4.80
N ASN A 38 1.01 -8.53 -5.86
CA ASN A 38 0.30 -9.82 -5.73
C ASN A 38 1.20 -10.97 -5.25
N ALA A 39 2.52 -10.82 -5.32
CA ALA A 39 3.49 -11.81 -4.84
C ALA A 39 3.83 -11.62 -3.35
N MET A 40 3.37 -10.53 -2.73
CA MET A 40 3.59 -10.21 -1.33
C MET A 40 2.39 -10.60 -0.47
N SER A 41 2.67 -10.96 0.78
CA SER A 41 1.66 -11.00 1.84
C SER A 41 1.18 -9.58 2.22
N PRO A 42 0.01 -9.44 2.86
CA PRO A 42 -0.49 -8.15 3.32
C PRO A 42 0.46 -7.45 4.32
N ASP A 43 1.14 -8.21 5.17
CA ASP A 43 2.11 -7.68 6.13
C ASP A 43 3.38 -7.18 5.44
N GLU A 44 3.90 -7.92 4.45
CA GLU A 44 5.03 -7.46 3.64
C GLU A 44 4.68 -6.18 2.86
N PHE A 45 3.47 -6.09 2.31
CA PHE A 45 3.00 -4.86 1.67
C PHE A 45 2.94 -3.69 2.67
N TYR A 46 2.39 -3.92 3.87
CA TYR A 46 2.31 -2.91 4.92
C TYR A 46 3.70 -2.42 5.35
N GLN A 47 4.66 -3.33 5.52
CA GLN A 47 6.06 -2.99 5.83
C GLN A 47 6.75 -2.27 4.66
N HIS A 48 6.50 -2.68 3.42
CA HIS A 48 7.06 -2.01 2.24
C HIS A 48 6.61 -0.54 2.18
N VAL A 49 5.32 -0.26 2.37
CA VAL A 49 4.82 1.12 2.38
C VAL A 49 5.45 1.94 3.50
N GLN A 50 5.63 1.37 4.70
CA GLN A 50 6.31 2.06 5.81
C GLN A 50 7.76 2.43 5.50
N ASN A 51 8.49 1.53 4.84
CA ASN A 51 9.94 1.67 4.68
C ASN A 51 10.36 2.33 3.36
N LYS A 52 9.52 2.25 2.31
CA LYS A 52 9.90 2.62 0.93
C LYS A 52 9.07 3.75 0.33
N HIS A 53 7.95 4.12 0.95
CA HIS A 53 7.12 5.19 0.40
C HIS A 53 7.77 6.57 0.64
N PRO A 54 8.02 7.39 -0.41
CA PRO A 54 8.78 8.64 -0.27
C PRO A 54 8.01 9.72 0.52
N ALA A 55 6.68 9.69 0.47
CA ALA A 55 5.84 10.60 1.24
C ALA A 55 5.51 9.97 2.61
N ALA A 56 5.97 10.58 3.70
CA ALA A 56 5.69 10.15 5.07
C ALA A 56 4.19 10.16 5.44
N GLN A 57 3.37 10.87 4.64
CA GLN A 57 1.91 10.89 4.81
C GLN A 57 1.27 9.53 4.52
N ALA A 58 1.75 8.79 3.52
CA ALA A 58 1.20 7.49 3.13
C ALA A 58 1.24 6.46 4.27
N PRO A 59 2.41 6.14 4.86
CA PRO A 59 2.46 5.15 5.93
C PRO A 59 1.74 5.62 7.20
N ARG A 60 1.75 6.93 7.48
CA ARG A 60 1.01 7.50 8.61
C ARG A 60 -0.51 7.35 8.42
N TYR A 61 -1.01 7.62 7.21
CA TYR A 61 -2.44 7.48 6.91
C TYR A 61 -2.87 6.02 6.93
N LEU A 62 -2.04 5.13 6.37
CA LEU A 62 -2.24 3.69 6.45
C LEU A 62 -2.39 3.23 7.90
N TRP A 63 -1.42 3.56 8.76
CA TRP A 63 -1.46 3.20 10.19
C TRP A 63 -2.72 3.71 10.91
N LYS A 64 -3.10 4.98 10.68
CA LYS A 64 -4.29 5.58 11.30
C LYS A 64 -5.57 4.82 10.95
N VAL A 65 -5.79 4.59 9.65
CA VAL A 65 -7.02 3.95 9.17
C VAL A 65 -7.06 2.47 9.56
N THR A 66 -5.94 1.75 9.47
CA THR A 66 -5.89 0.34 9.90
C THR A 66 -6.10 0.19 11.41
N THR A 67 -5.64 1.16 12.21
CA THR A 67 -5.90 1.17 13.65
C THR A 67 -7.38 1.37 13.93
N ALA A 68 -8.04 2.32 13.24
CA ALA A 68 -9.48 2.55 13.37
C ALA A 68 -10.30 1.29 13.05
N TYR A 69 -9.92 0.53 12.01
CA TYR A 69 -10.57 -0.75 11.66
C TYR A 69 -10.41 -1.85 12.72
N ARG A 70 -9.37 -1.79 13.57
CA ARG A 70 -9.15 -2.79 14.64
C ARG A 70 -9.92 -2.48 15.92
N THR A 71 -10.34 -1.23 16.08
CA THR A 71 -11.08 -0.74 17.25
C THR A 71 -12.60 -0.78 17.10
N ILE A 72 -13.09 -1.19 15.93
CA ILE A 72 -14.52 -1.44 15.65
C ILE A 72 -14.75 -2.94 15.68
#